data_AF-A0A2D4KKG0-F1
#
_entry.id   AF-A0A2D4KKG0-F1
#
_cell.length_a   1.000
_cell.length_b   1.000
_cell.length_c   1.000
_cell.angle_alpha   90.00
_cell.angle_beta   90.00
_cell.angle_gamma   90.00
#
_symmetry.space_group_name_H-M   'P 1'
#
loop_
_entity.id
_entity.type
_entity.pdbx_description
1 polymer ?
#
loop_
_entity_poly.entity_id
_entity_poly.type
_entity_poly.pdbx_seq_one_letter_code
_entity_poly.pdbx_strand_id
1 'polypeptide(L)'
;SIFHDADGSVTDYKDTYVGRMDNYLIRHPDCSNFIKWNGVVCSGTFAQVYIQTRNPQNLMTMVRDEYPSNPMILRGINNQKADFQQYQPVVMLQKGYTIHWNGQSPQLTFLYLINFNKNDWIRVGLCYPPDASFQVTFDVFQRQASAYYNMEDYVAVSSMAELQKRRTEKIFYFDDSTGLLFLFLQAKYHREGHSYCSSQGCERVKIQASFQSKSYSNCSASAYPKYFQKPTAVKKMPTKITNICQKCGSDQVVFTSDPHQTYIFVKIQTSESQEYSISVNGVKFPLKEVGLLAIVIDACVGKVTKETFFPEEKIKLIENYIKTGIPQRSLVVLTSRGNITNLNISQALMTLGTAKPPNLHNAEHIHFLGFRGNFKPSWVKLFKGLPAEQDSDVIEKYIPLQLEEYGCARVNTSKRKDLELLKQALRMP
;
A
#
# COMPACT_ATOMS: atom_id res chain seq x y z
N SER A 1 3.44 2.94 7.92
CA SER A 1 3.06 3.35 6.56
C SER A 1 1.60 3.02 6.33
N ILE A 2 0.90 3.84 5.56
CA ILE A 2 -0.46 3.59 5.03
C ILE A 2 -0.50 4.05 3.57
N PHE A 3 -1.42 3.54 2.77
CA PHE A 3 -1.74 4.11 1.45
C PHE A 3 -3.24 4.38 1.32
N HIS A 4 -3.62 5.27 0.40
CA HIS A 4 -5.00 5.66 0.12
C HIS A 4 -5.53 4.90 -1.09
N ASP A 5 -6.55 4.07 -0.88
CA ASP A 5 -7.32 3.40 -1.92
C ASP A 5 -8.45 4.34 -2.39
N ALA A 6 -8.09 5.28 -3.25
CA ALA A 6 -8.96 6.41 -3.62
C ALA A 6 -10.19 6.01 -4.43
N ASP A 7 -10.10 4.97 -5.26
CA ASP A 7 -11.19 4.46 -6.09
C ASP A 7 -11.77 3.13 -5.60
N GLY A 8 -11.14 2.50 -4.61
CA GLY A 8 -11.59 1.26 -4.00
C GLY A 8 -11.16 0.02 -4.77
N SER A 9 -10.29 0.15 -5.76
CA SER A 9 -9.89 -0.98 -6.58
C SER A 9 -9.13 -2.05 -5.78
N VAL A 10 -8.50 -1.71 -4.63
CA VAL A 10 -7.59 -2.63 -3.91
C VAL A 10 -8.38 -3.41 -2.87
N THR A 11 -9.31 -2.72 -2.24
CA THR A 11 -10.02 -3.19 -1.04
C THR A 11 -11.51 -3.37 -1.25
N ASP A 12 -12.01 -2.99 -2.43
CA ASP A 12 -13.42 -2.77 -2.73
C ASP A 12 -14.06 -1.63 -1.90
N TYR A 13 -13.28 -0.84 -1.15
CA TYR A 13 -13.77 0.28 -0.37
C TYR A 13 -13.17 1.60 -0.87
N LYS A 14 -13.97 2.35 -1.62
CA LYS A 14 -13.55 3.64 -2.18
C LYS A 14 -13.21 4.66 -1.10
N ASP A 15 -12.15 5.45 -1.29
CA ASP A 15 -11.77 6.53 -0.39
C ASP A 15 -11.45 6.04 1.04
N THR A 16 -10.74 4.92 1.11
CA THR A 16 -10.26 4.32 2.37
C THR A 16 -8.76 4.20 2.41
N TYR A 17 -8.22 3.96 3.60
CA TYR A 17 -6.79 3.81 3.81
C TYR A 17 -6.46 2.41 4.27
N VAL A 18 -5.35 1.90 3.77
CA VAL A 18 -4.85 0.58 4.08
C VAL A 18 -3.59 0.70 4.93
N GLY A 19 -3.56 -0.07 6.03
CA GLY A 19 -2.38 -0.20 6.86
C GLY A 19 -2.21 -1.61 7.40
N ARG A 20 -1.16 -1.80 8.20
CA ARG A 20 -0.93 -3.07 8.90
C ARG A 20 -2.03 -3.30 9.93
N MET A 21 -2.47 -4.55 10.05
CA MET A 21 -3.54 -4.93 10.97
C MET A 21 -3.20 -4.63 12.44
N ASP A 22 -1.93 -4.66 12.83
CA ASP A 22 -1.47 -4.37 14.20
C ASP A 22 -1.29 -2.87 14.51
N ASN A 23 -1.53 -1.98 13.54
CA ASN A 23 -1.38 -0.54 13.75
C ASN A 23 -2.66 0.08 14.34
N TYR A 24 -2.79 0.08 15.67
CA TYR A 24 -3.96 0.67 16.35
C TYR A 24 -3.99 2.21 16.36
N LEU A 25 -2.92 2.88 15.93
CA LEU A 25 -2.93 4.35 15.81
C LEU A 25 -3.89 4.84 14.71
N ILE A 26 -4.20 3.99 13.73
CA ILE A 26 -5.02 4.30 12.55
C ILE A 26 -6.38 3.59 12.52
N ARG A 27 -6.74 2.82 13.56
CA ARG A 27 -7.98 2.01 13.58
C ARG A 27 -9.18 2.76 14.17
N HIS A 28 -10.37 2.29 13.84
CA HIS A 28 -11.63 2.61 14.50
C HIS A 28 -12.53 1.36 14.46
N PRO A 29 -13.64 1.31 15.22
CA PRO A 29 -14.49 0.11 15.31
C PRO A 29 -14.99 -0.41 13.96
N ASP A 30 -15.34 0.48 13.04
CA ASP A 30 -15.90 0.09 11.74
C ASP A 30 -14.87 -0.45 10.73
N CYS A 31 -13.57 -0.46 11.02
CA CYS A 31 -12.56 -0.90 10.06
C CYS A 31 -12.70 -2.37 9.66
N SER A 32 -12.41 -2.67 8.39
CA SER A 32 -12.45 -4.03 7.83
C SER A 32 -11.06 -4.70 7.88
N ASN A 33 -10.99 -5.91 8.44
CA ASN A 33 -9.75 -6.70 8.49
C ASN A 33 -9.57 -7.55 7.22
N PHE A 34 -8.35 -7.59 6.70
CA PHE A 34 -7.97 -8.42 5.56
C PHE A 34 -6.88 -9.41 5.99
N ILE A 35 -7.30 -10.56 6.50
CA ILE A 35 -6.42 -11.54 7.15
C ILE A 35 -5.40 -12.13 6.17
N LYS A 36 -5.80 -12.35 4.89
CA LYS A 36 -4.95 -12.98 3.86
C LYS A 36 -3.58 -12.29 3.67
N TRP A 37 -3.50 -10.99 3.94
CA TRP A 37 -2.25 -10.22 3.82
C TRP A 37 -1.96 -9.33 5.04
N ASN A 38 -2.53 -9.67 6.20
CA ASN A 38 -2.31 -8.98 7.48
C ASN A 38 -2.62 -7.46 7.43
N GLY A 39 -3.74 -7.13 6.78
CA GLY A 39 -4.18 -5.77 6.50
C GLY A 39 -5.36 -5.29 7.35
N VAL A 40 -5.48 -3.97 7.47
CA VAL A 40 -6.71 -3.31 7.92
C VAL A 40 -7.05 -2.16 6.97
N VAL A 41 -8.33 -2.02 6.67
CA VAL A 41 -8.90 -0.98 5.81
C VAL A 41 -9.82 -0.10 6.65
N CYS A 42 -9.50 1.19 6.70
CA CYS A 42 -10.19 2.16 7.54
C CYS A 42 -10.52 3.41 6.75
N SER A 43 -11.72 3.94 6.94
CA SER A 43 -12.02 5.32 6.62
C SER A 43 -11.37 6.27 7.64
N GLY A 44 -11.15 7.51 7.26
CA GLY A 44 -10.69 8.53 8.20
C GLY A 44 -9.87 9.60 7.53
N THR A 45 -9.35 10.50 8.37
CA THR A 45 -8.37 11.49 7.96
C THR A 45 -7.10 11.23 8.77
N PHE A 46 -5.97 11.17 8.08
CA PHE A 46 -4.71 10.75 8.65
C PHE A 46 -3.63 11.78 8.36
N ALA A 47 -2.67 11.89 9.27
CA ALA A 47 -1.48 12.70 9.10
C ALA A 47 -0.27 11.98 9.70
N GLN A 48 0.90 12.59 9.64
CA GLN A 48 2.14 12.06 10.20
C GLN A 48 2.71 13.05 11.20
N VAL A 49 3.10 12.54 12.37
CA VAL A 49 3.90 13.33 13.31
C VAL A 49 5.34 12.89 13.13
N TYR A 50 6.19 13.79 12.63
CA TYR A 50 7.61 13.51 12.62
C TYR A 50 8.21 13.93 13.96
N ILE A 51 8.72 12.95 14.70
CA ILE A 51 9.17 13.10 16.07
C ILE A 51 10.68 12.95 16.09
N GLN A 52 11.37 13.94 16.64
CA GLN A 52 12.81 13.89 16.86
C GLN A 52 13.08 13.99 18.36
N THR A 53 13.82 13.04 18.93
CA THR A 53 14.17 13.04 20.36
C THR A 53 15.67 12.86 20.53
N ARG A 54 16.26 13.54 21.52
CA ARG A 54 17.59 13.16 22.00
C ARG A 54 17.52 11.88 22.85
N ASN A 55 18.65 11.29 23.22
CA ASN A 55 18.77 10.00 23.93
C ASN A 55 18.39 8.79 23.05
N PRO A 56 19.23 8.44 22.06
CA PRO A 56 18.89 7.51 20.99
C PRO A 56 18.70 6.04 21.39
N GLN A 57 19.05 5.71 22.64
CA GLN A 57 18.99 4.33 23.16
C GLN A 57 17.59 3.93 23.64
N ASN A 58 16.70 4.91 23.87
CA ASN A 58 15.38 4.64 24.43
C ASN A 58 14.38 4.31 23.31
N LEU A 59 13.65 3.20 23.47
CA LEU A 59 12.50 2.87 22.64
C LEU A 59 11.32 3.77 23.01
N MET A 60 10.68 4.30 21.99
CA MET A 60 9.49 5.13 22.13
C MET A 60 8.25 4.26 21.92
N THR A 61 7.25 4.42 22.77
CA THR A 61 5.94 3.78 22.64
C THR A 61 4.89 4.86 22.49
N MET A 62 4.10 4.79 21.42
CA MET A 62 2.95 5.66 21.20
C MET A 62 1.67 4.87 21.41
N VAL A 63 0.76 5.44 22.18
CA VAL A 63 -0.50 4.79 22.56
C VAL A 63 -1.63 5.72 22.17
N ARG A 64 -2.69 5.16 21.59
CA ARG A 64 -3.92 5.89 21.29
C ARG A 64 -4.86 5.77 22.47
N ASP A 65 -5.46 6.88 22.90
CA ASP A 65 -6.31 6.93 24.09
C ASP A 65 -7.50 5.96 24.03
N GLU A 66 -7.91 5.59 22.81
CA GLU A 66 -8.98 4.63 22.55
C GLU A 66 -8.55 3.16 22.62
N TYR A 67 -7.25 2.87 22.51
CA TYR A 67 -6.70 1.52 22.42
C TYR A 67 -5.46 1.31 23.30
N PRO A 68 -5.53 1.56 24.62
CA PRO A 68 -4.36 1.47 25.50
C PRO A 68 -3.75 0.08 25.60
N SER A 69 -4.55 -0.98 25.41
CA SER A 69 -4.08 -2.36 25.39
C SER A 69 -3.31 -2.74 24.12
N ASN A 70 -3.26 -1.87 23.12
CA ASN A 70 -2.57 -2.10 21.85
C ASN A 70 -1.55 -0.97 21.56
N PRO A 71 -0.51 -0.83 22.39
CA PRO A 71 0.51 0.20 22.21
C PRO A 71 1.35 -0.07 20.95
N MET A 72 1.77 0.99 20.26
CA MET A 72 2.68 0.90 19.12
C MET A 72 4.12 1.22 19.55
N ILE A 73 4.99 0.22 19.51
CA ILE A 73 6.42 0.39 19.76
C ILE A 73 7.08 0.92 18.48
N LEU A 74 7.76 2.05 18.59
CA LEU A 74 8.41 2.75 17.49
C LEU A 74 9.92 2.62 17.64
N ARG A 75 10.58 2.12 16.60
CA ARG A 75 12.04 2.07 16.49
C ARG A 75 12.51 3.26 15.67
N GLY A 76 13.51 3.97 16.18
CA GLY A 76 14.07 5.11 15.50
C GLY A 76 14.86 4.68 14.25
N ILE A 77 14.90 5.55 13.25
CA ILE A 77 15.53 5.25 11.95
C ILE A 77 17.06 5.37 12.03
N ASN A 78 17.58 6.15 12.97
CA ASN A 78 19.01 6.38 13.08
C ASN A 78 19.71 5.22 13.82
N ASN A 79 20.97 4.99 13.44
CA ASN A 79 21.82 4.05 14.16
C ASN A 79 21.92 4.44 15.64
N GLN A 80 22.12 3.44 16.52
CA GLN A 80 22.21 3.66 17.98
C GLN A 80 23.27 4.69 18.40
N LYS A 81 24.30 4.93 17.58
CA LYS A 81 25.37 5.91 17.85
C LYS A 81 25.02 7.35 17.46
N ALA A 82 23.86 7.62 16.86
CA ALA A 82 23.47 8.97 16.45
C ALA A 82 23.01 9.83 17.63
N ASP A 83 23.24 11.14 17.60
CA ASP A 83 22.91 12.05 18.71
C ASP A 83 21.40 12.19 19.00
N PHE A 84 20.56 11.73 18.08
CA PHE A 84 19.10 11.78 18.19
C PHE A 84 18.45 10.65 17.38
N GLN A 85 17.21 10.34 17.73
CA GLN A 85 16.35 9.43 16.99
C GLN A 85 15.22 10.17 16.28
N GLN A 86 14.71 9.52 15.23
CA GLN A 86 13.63 10.01 14.39
C GLN A 86 12.55 8.94 14.25
N TYR A 87 11.30 9.35 14.41
CA TYR A 87 10.12 8.49 14.27
C TYR A 87 9.07 9.18 13.39
N GLN A 88 8.30 8.40 12.64
CA GLN A 88 7.24 8.91 11.76
C GLN A 88 5.95 8.07 11.89
N PRO A 89 5.32 8.02 13.08
CA PRO A 89 4.01 7.42 13.20
C PRO A 89 2.97 8.14 12.33
N VAL A 90 2.11 7.34 11.71
CA VAL A 90 0.88 7.82 11.10
C VAL A 90 -0.20 7.85 12.17
N VAL A 91 -0.91 8.96 12.28
CA VAL A 91 -1.96 9.20 13.27
C VAL A 91 -3.29 9.44 12.58
N MET A 92 -4.38 9.03 13.22
CA MET A 92 -5.72 9.46 12.88
C MET A 92 -5.98 10.82 13.52
N LEU A 93 -6.48 11.77 12.74
CA LEU A 93 -6.76 13.11 13.22
C LEU A 93 -7.95 13.13 14.18
N GLN A 94 -8.01 14.19 14.99
CA GLN A 94 -9.05 14.42 16.01
C GLN A 94 -9.06 13.39 17.14
N LYS A 95 -7.90 12.77 17.41
CA LYS A 95 -7.71 11.76 18.45
C LYS A 95 -6.66 12.20 19.46
N GLY A 96 -6.70 11.54 20.62
CA GLY A 96 -5.71 11.69 21.69
C GLY A 96 -4.70 10.56 21.68
N TYR A 97 -3.45 10.91 21.96
CA TYR A 97 -2.32 10.00 22.01
C TYR A 97 -1.42 10.30 23.19
N THR A 98 -0.77 9.28 23.74
CA THR A 98 0.33 9.45 24.69
C THR A 98 1.63 8.83 24.16
N ILE A 99 2.76 9.39 24.58
CA ILE A 99 4.10 8.97 24.22
C ILE A 99 4.86 8.63 25.50
N HIS A 100 5.50 7.46 25.49
CA HIS A 100 6.24 6.89 26.61
C HIS A 100 7.61 6.41 26.15
N TRP A 101 8.54 6.29 27.08
CA TRP A 101 9.88 5.75 26.82
C TRP A 101 10.17 4.59 27.77
N ASN A 102 10.89 3.59 27.27
CA ASN A 102 11.38 2.48 28.10
C ASN A 102 12.62 2.86 28.95
N GLY A 103 13.06 4.12 28.87
CA GLY A 103 14.13 4.70 29.66
C GLY A 103 13.77 6.13 30.05
N GLN A 104 14.77 6.94 30.38
CA GLN A 104 14.57 8.34 30.73
C GLN A 104 13.92 9.13 29.57
N SER A 105 12.96 10.00 29.87
CA SER A 105 12.41 10.89 28.85
C SER A 105 13.48 11.78 28.20
N PRO A 106 13.30 12.15 26.93
CA PRO A 106 14.19 13.09 26.25
C PRO A 106 14.05 14.50 26.84
N GLN A 107 15.17 15.12 27.15
CA GLN A 107 15.23 16.54 27.54
C GLN A 107 14.87 17.48 26.37
N LEU A 108 15.01 17.01 25.13
CA LEU A 108 14.67 17.76 23.94
C LEU A 108 13.91 16.89 22.95
N THR A 109 12.69 17.32 22.64
CA THR A 109 11.78 16.69 21.69
C THR A 109 11.28 17.70 20.69
N PHE A 110 11.23 17.34 19.41
CA PHE A 110 10.58 18.10 18.36
C PHE A 110 9.43 17.29 17.77
N LEU A 111 8.28 17.94 17.60
CA LEU A 111 7.07 17.37 17.00
C LEU A 111 6.71 18.19 15.76
N TYR A 112 6.96 17.64 14.58
CA TYR A 112 6.65 18.27 13.31
C TYR A 112 5.30 17.77 12.80
N LEU A 113 4.47 18.70 12.32
CA LEU A 113 3.17 18.41 11.74
C LEU A 113 3.35 18.16 10.25
N ILE A 114 3.36 16.89 9.84
CA ILE A 114 3.53 16.46 8.45
C ILE A 114 2.19 15.97 7.89
N ASN A 115 1.80 16.45 6.70
CA ASN A 115 0.50 16.18 6.08
C ASN A 115 -0.72 16.67 6.88
N PHE A 116 -0.54 17.57 7.85
CA PHE A 116 -1.66 18.27 8.48
C PHE A 116 -2.14 19.37 7.55
N ASN A 117 -3.45 19.44 7.29
CA ASN A 117 -4.06 20.58 6.63
C ASN A 117 -4.46 21.61 7.68
N LYS A 118 -4.74 22.84 7.25
CA LYS A 118 -5.19 23.91 8.15
C LYS A 118 -6.33 23.43 9.05
N ASN A 119 -6.20 23.67 10.35
CA ASN A 119 -7.09 23.26 11.43
C ASN A 119 -7.09 21.76 11.79
N ASP A 120 -6.40 20.90 11.05
CA ASP A 120 -6.20 19.51 11.46
C ASP A 120 -5.46 19.47 12.78
N TRP A 121 -5.88 18.58 13.68
CA TRP A 121 -5.33 18.52 15.02
C TRP A 121 -5.28 17.11 15.59
N ILE A 122 -4.37 16.92 16.55
CA ILE A 122 -4.37 15.81 17.52
C ILE A 122 -4.04 16.35 18.91
N ARG A 123 -4.42 15.61 19.96
CA ARG A 123 -3.91 15.86 21.32
C ARG A 123 -2.77 14.87 21.59
N VAL A 124 -1.66 15.36 22.11
CA VAL A 124 -0.51 14.52 22.51
C VAL A 124 -0.18 14.74 23.98
N GLY A 125 0.07 13.65 24.71
CA GLY A 125 0.58 13.64 26.07
C GLY A 125 1.97 12.99 26.11
N LEU A 126 3.00 13.69 26.58
CA LEU A 126 4.35 13.13 26.67
C LEU A 126 4.66 12.82 28.14
N CYS A 127 5.11 11.59 28.41
CA CYS A 127 5.46 11.17 29.76
C CYS A 127 6.75 11.85 30.23
N TYR A 128 6.72 12.49 31.39
CA TYR A 128 7.84 13.13 32.05
C TYR A 128 7.76 12.85 33.56
N PRO A 129 8.88 12.89 34.28
CA PRO A 129 8.86 12.72 35.73
C PRO A 129 8.17 13.93 36.40
N PRO A 130 7.64 13.79 37.63
CA PRO A 130 6.89 14.85 38.30
C PRO A 130 7.71 16.11 38.63
N ASP A 131 9.04 16.01 38.71
CA ASP A 131 9.96 17.13 38.94
C ASP A 131 10.28 17.93 37.66
N ALA A 132 9.62 17.63 36.54
CA ALA A 132 9.90 18.26 35.26
C ALA A 132 9.34 19.67 35.14
N SER A 133 10.16 20.55 34.57
CA SER A 133 9.76 21.89 34.09
C SER A 133 9.95 21.97 32.58
N PHE A 134 9.19 22.85 31.92
CA PHE A 134 9.07 22.86 30.46
C PHE A 134 9.25 24.27 29.88
N GLN A 135 10.03 24.35 28.81
CA GLN A 135 9.99 25.43 27.84
C GLN A 135 9.50 24.86 26.52
N VAL A 136 8.28 25.25 26.12
CA VAL A 136 7.63 24.75 24.91
C VAL A 136 7.45 25.88 23.93
N THR A 137 7.94 25.69 22.71
CA THR A 137 7.97 26.72 21.67
C THR A 137 7.43 26.16 20.35
N PHE A 138 6.65 26.96 19.65
CA PHE A 138 6.23 26.72 18.29
C PHE A 138 7.16 27.48 17.34
N ASP A 139 7.52 26.88 16.22
CA ASP A 139 8.13 27.59 15.09
C ASP A 139 7.78 26.93 13.76
N VAL A 140 8.06 27.62 12.66
CA VAL A 140 7.91 27.11 11.31
C VAL A 140 9.30 26.95 10.70
N PHE A 141 9.66 25.72 10.33
CA PHE A 141 10.92 25.43 9.67
C PHE A 141 10.77 25.47 8.14
N GLN A 142 11.48 26.41 7.51
CA GLN A 142 11.54 26.52 6.05
C GLN A 142 12.84 25.90 5.53
N ARG A 143 12.73 24.72 4.92
CA ARG A 143 13.88 23.94 4.45
C ARG A 143 14.74 24.65 3.40
N GLN A 144 14.12 25.38 2.46
CA GLN A 144 14.84 26.07 1.38
C GLN A 144 15.76 27.17 1.92
N ALA A 145 15.28 27.95 2.88
CA ALA A 145 16.03 29.01 3.52
C ALA A 145 16.90 28.51 4.69
N SER A 146 16.74 27.25 5.10
CA SER A 146 17.30 26.69 6.33
C SER A 146 17.06 27.59 7.55
N ALA A 147 15.87 28.18 7.62
CA ALA A 147 15.53 29.22 8.59
C ALA A 147 14.26 28.88 9.38
N TYR A 148 14.12 29.52 10.54
CA TYR A 148 13.00 29.36 11.47
C TYR A 148 12.24 30.68 11.59
N TYR A 149 10.91 30.61 11.48
CA TYR A 149 10.03 31.77 11.52
C TYR A 149 8.89 31.57 12.52
N ASN A 150 8.21 32.67 12.88
CA ASN A 150 7.00 32.68 13.70
C ASN A 150 7.19 31.93 15.03
N MET A 151 8.26 32.25 15.76
CA MET A 151 8.50 31.68 17.08
C MET A 151 7.45 32.19 18.06
N GLU A 152 6.70 31.28 18.68
CA GLU A 152 5.68 31.57 19.68
C GLU A 152 5.89 30.67 20.89
N ASP A 153 5.96 31.23 22.10
CA ASP A 153 6.07 30.46 23.34
C ASP A 153 4.70 29.93 23.76
N TYR A 154 4.67 28.71 24.30
CA TYR A 154 3.45 28.18 24.93
C TYR A 154 3.37 28.60 26.39
N VAL A 155 2.15 28.80 26.88
CA VAL A 155 1.85 29.13 28.27
C VAL A 155 1.21 27.95 29.00
N ALA A 156 1.63 27.69 30.23
CA ALA A 156 1.02 26.66 31.07
C ALA A 156 -0.42 27.03 31.45
N VAL A 157 -1.32 26.04 31.44
CA VAL A 157 -2.68 26.13 31.99
C VAL A 157 -2.87 25.12 33.12
N SER A 158 -3.90 25.34 33.95
CA SER A 158 -4.07 24.60 35.21
C SER A 158 -4.81 23.26 35.06
N SER A 159 -5.48 23.02 33.94
CA SER A 159 -6.34 21.85 33.77
C SER A 159 -6.50 21.39 32.32
N MET A 160 -6.85 20.11 32.16
CA MET A 160 -7.22 19.53 30.86
C MET A 160 -8.44 20.25 30.23
N ALA A 161 -9.38 20.71 31.05
CA ALA A 161 -10.58 21.41 30.58
C ALA A 161 -10.21 22.76 29.92
N GLU A 162 -9.31 23.52 30.53
CA GLU A 162 -8.77 24.75 29.92
C GLU A 162 -8.04 24.46 28.60
N LEU A 163 -7.17 23.44 28.59
CA LEU A 163 -6.44 23.03 27.40
C LEU A 163 -7.38 22.67 26.23
N GLN A 164 -8.47 21.95 26.52
CA GLN A 164 -9.47 21.56 25.51
C GLN A 164 -10.29 22.74 25.00
N LYS A 165 -10.70 23.67 25.89
CA LYS A 165 -11.50 24.84 25.51
C LYS A 165 -10.73 25.83 24.62
N ARG A 166 -9.43 25.95 24.85
CA ARG A 166 -8.53 26.93 24.18
C ARG A 166 -7.56 26.25 23.22
N ARG A 167 -8.02 25.20 22.51
CA ARG A 167 -7.21 24.32 21.64
C ARG A 167 -6.29 25.04 20.66
N THR A 168 -6.74 26.16 20.10
CA THR A 168 -6.04 26.92 19.05
C THR A 168 -4.91 27.78 19.61
N GLU A 169 -4.90 28.03 20.92
CA GLU A 169 -3.88 28.83 21.59
C GLU A 169 -2.62 28.01 21.87
N LYS A 170 -1.47 28.69 21.97
CA LYS A 170 -0.21 28.06 22.36
C LYS A 170 -0.20 27.85 23.86
N ILE A 171 -0.87 26.79 24.31
CA ILE A 171 -0.96 26.42 25.72
C ILE A 171 -0.67 24.94 25.94
N PHE A 172 -0.14 24.60 27.13
CA PHE A 172 0.09 23.22 27.55
C PHE A 172 -0.40 23.00 28.98
N TYR A 173 -0.74 21.75 29.31
CA TYR A 173 -1.12 21.33 30.65
C TYR A 173 -0.22 20.18 31.09
N PHE A 174 0.44 20.31 32.24
CA PHE A 174 1.17 19.20 32.85
C PHE A 174 0.30 18.59 33.95
N ASP A 175 -0.05 17.31 33.79
CA ASP A 175 -0.82 16.58 34.79
C ASP A 175 0.10 15.81 35.74
N ASP A 176 0.44 16.44 36.86
CA ASP A 176 1.33 15.87 37.89
C ASP A 176 0.88 14.49 38.38
N SER A 177 -0.44 14.23 38.40
CA SER A 177 -0.98 12.95 38.86
C SER A 177 -0.66 11.76 37.94
N THR A 178 -0.38 12.04 36.66
CA THR A 178 -0.02 11.01 35.67
C THR A 178 1.38 11.18 35.10
N GLY A 179 2.02 12.34 35.27
CA GLY A 179 3.29 12.70 34.66
C GLY A 179 3.18 13.02 33.17
N LEU A 180 2.00 13.37 32.65
CA LEU A 180 1.79 13.65 31.23
C LEU A 180 1.77 15.15 30.92
N LEU A 181 2.65 15.59 30.03
CA LEU A 181 2.61 16.92 29.41
C LEU A 181 1.69 16.89 28.19
N PHE A 182 0.53 17.52 28.30
CA PHE A 182 -0.45 17.62 27.24
C PHE A 182 -0.39 18.94 26.47
N LEU A 183 -0.54 18.83 25.15
CA LEU A 183 -0.73 19.94 24.23
C LEU A 183 -1.51 19.47 23.00
N PHE A 184 -2.05 20.43 22.25
CA PHE A 184 -2.62 20.17 20.94
C PHE A 184 -1.62 20.51 19.85
N LEU A 185 -1.42 19.57 18.92
CA LEU A 185 -0.74 19.85 17.67
C LEU A 185 -1.82 20.21 16.66
N GLN A 186 -1.92 21.47 16.29
CA GLN A 186 -2.88 21.96 15.31
C GLN A 186 -2.19 22.82 14.25
N ALA A 187 -2.41 22.49 12.97
CA ALA A 187 -1.80 23.22 11.86
C ALA A 187 -2.51 24.56 11.59
N LYS A 188 -1.73 25.62 11.45
CA LYS A 188 -2.16 27.00 11.20
C LYS A 188 -2.25 27.32 9.71
N TYR A 189 -1.37 26.73 8.90
CA TYR A 189 -1.20 27.09 7.50
C TYR A 189 -1.84 26.08 6.53
N HIS A 190 -2.21 26.57 5.34
CA HIS A 190 -2.79 25.73 4.30
C HIS A 190 -1.70 24.99 3.52
N ARG A 191 -2.02 23.78 3.07
CA ARG A 191 -1.14 22.88 2.33
C ARG A 191 -1.69 22.72 0.92
N GLU A 192 -0.84 22.84 -0.08
CA GLU A 192 -1.26 22.68 -1.47
C GLU A 192 -1.06 21.24 -1.95
N GLY A 193 -2.13 20.66 -2.52
CA GLY A 193 -2.12 19.32 -3.11
C GLY A 193 -1.60 18.24 -2.17
N HIS A 194 -0.52 17.57 -2.57
CA HIS A 194 0.12 16.46 -1.85
C HIS A 194 1.43 16.85 -1.16
N SER A 195 1.72 18.15 -1.03
CA SER A 195 2.94 18.65 -0.36
C SER A 195 2.97 18.21 1.10
N TYR A 196 4.13 17.87 1.67
CA TYR A 196 4.19 17.44 3.08
C TYR A 196 3.90 18.55 4.10
N CYS A 197 4.24 19.79 3.73
CA CYS A 197 4.14 20.98 4.58
C CYS A 197 3.51 22.14 3.78
N SER A 198 3.15 23.22 4.48
CA SER A 198 2.65 24.45 3.85
C SER A 198 3.74 25.16 3.04
N SER A 199 3.34 26.12 2.21
CA SER A 199 4.29 27.02 1.53
C SER A 199 5.12 27.88 2.50
N GLN A 200 4.66 28.06 3.74
CA GLN A 200 5.39 28.75 4.80
C GLN A 200 6.50 27.88 5.43
N GLY A 201 6.47 26.57 5.20
CA GLY A 201 7.34 25.59 5.84
C GLY A 201 6.59 24.59 6.71
N CYS A 202 7.36 23.75 7.40
CA CYS A 202 6.85 22.71 8.28
C CYS A 202 6.68 23.26 9.70
N GLU A 203 5.44 23.27 10.18
CA GLU A 203 5.10 23.65 11.55
C GLU A 203 5.66 22.62 12.53
N ARG A 204 6.33 23.09 13.58
CA ARG A 204 6.89 22.22 14.62
C ARG A 204 6.73 22.79 16.02
N VAL A 205 6.69 21.89 17.00
CA VAL A 205 6.73 22.20 18.42
C VAL A 205 8.02 21.64 19.00
N LYS A 206 8.83 22.50 19.61
CA LYS A 206 10.02 22.14 20.38
C LYS A 206 9.67 22.13 21.86
N ILE A 207 9.88 21.00 22.51
CA ILE A 207 9.71 20.80 23.95
C ILE A 207 11.10 20.61 24.54
N GLN A 208 11.50 21.54 25.39
CA GLN A 208 12.71 21.46 26.20
C GLN A 208 12.29 21.23 27.65
N ALA A 209 12.73 20.11 28.22
CA ALA A 209 12.36 19.69 29.57
C ALA A 209 13.61 19.65 30.48
N SER A 210 13.44 20.06 31.73
CA SER A 210 14.49 20.03 32.76
C SER A 210 13.98 19.30 33.99
N PHE A 211 14.71 18.26 34.40
CA PHE A 211 14.41 17.37 35.52
C PHE A 211 15.69 16.64 35.94
N GLN A 212 15.71 16.10 37.17
CA GLN A 212 16.85 15.36 37.72
C GLN A 212 16.64 13.84 37.66
N SER A 213 15.37 13.38 37.64
CA SER A 213 15.06 11.96 37.64
C SER A 213 15.69 11.20 36.46
N LYS A 214 16.27 10.03 36.75
CA LYS A 214 16.79 9.06 35.77
C LYS A 214 15.89 7.84 35.60
N SER A 215 14.70 7.85 36.21
CA SER A 215 13.76 6.72 36.14
C SER A 215 13.24 6.52 34.72
N TYR A 216 12.76 5.30 34.43
CA TYR A 216 12.04 5.05 33.19
C TYR A 216 10.77 5.91 33.16
N SER A 217 10.44 6.43 31.98
CA SER A 217 9.34 7.37 31.79
C SER A 217 8.18 6.69 31.06
N ASN A 218 7.50 5.81 31.79
CA ASN A 218 6.30 5.10 31.34
C ASN A 218 5.10 5.38 32.26
N CYS A 219 4.32 6.37 31.86
CA CYS A 219 3.11 6.82 32.55
C CYS A 219 1.87 5.97 32.27
N SER A 220 1.95 4.86 31.51
CA SER A 220 0.77 4.15 30.99
C SER A 220 -0.18 3.67 32.09
N ALA A 221 0.37 3.14 33.19
CA ALA A 221 -0.43 2.60 34.30
C ALA A 221 -1.29 3.70 34.98
N SER A 222 -0.73 4.90 35.16
CA SER A 222 -1.45 6.04 35.74
C SER A 222 -2.35 6.74 34.71
N ALA A 223 -1.98 6.72 33.44
CA ALA A 223 -2.70 7.39 32.37
C ALA A 223 -4.05 6.75 32.05
N TYR A 224 -4.12 5.42 31.93
CA TYR A 224 -5.27 4.75 31.31
C TYR A 224 -6.46 4.36 32.19
N PRO A 225 -6.42 4.56 33.50
CA PRO A 225 -7.64 4.74 34.29
C PRO A 225 -8.30 6.11 34.05
N LYS A 226 -7.53 7.14 33.67
CA LYS A 226 -7.98 8.55 33.61
C LYS A 226 -8.29 9.04 32.19
N TYR A 227 -7.48 8.67 31.22
CA TYR A 227 -7.50 9.20 29.85
C TYR A 227 -8.02 8.23 28.80
N PHE A 228 -8.44 7.03 29.21
CA PHE A 228 -9.11 6.09 28.31
C PHE A 228 -10.33 6.75 27.66
N GLN A 229 -10.46 6.53 26.35
CA GLN A 229 -11.62 6.96 25.58
C GLN A 229 -12.27 5.75 24.93
N LYS A 230 -13.60 5.79 24.78
CA LYS A 230 -14.28 4.76 24.00
C LYS A 230 -13.89 4.92 22.51
N PRO A 231 -13.49 3.84 21.82
CA PRO A 231 -13.26 3.87 20.37
C PRO A 231 -14.44 4.43 19.58
N THR A 232 -14.15 5.39 18.69
CA THR A 232 -15.16 6.03 17.82
C THR A 232 -14.68 6.12 16.37
N ALA A 233 -15.60 5.94 15.43
CA ALA A 233 -15.38 6.19 14.01
C ALA A 233 -15.83 7.61 13.65
N VAL A 234 -14.87 8.50 13.33
CA VAL A 234 -15.17 9.89 12.94
C VAL A 234 -15.75 9.96 11.53
N LYS A 235 -15.23 9.10 10.63
CA LYS A 235 -15.74 8.90 9.27
C LYS A 235 -16.27 7.47 9.20
N LYS A 236 -17.47 7.30 8.67
CA LYS A 236 -18.06 5.96 8.45
C LYS A 236 -17.34 5.25 7.32
N MET A 237 -17.29 3.93 7.40
CA MET A 237 -16.84 3.12 6.27
C MET A 237 -17.79 3.30 5.07
N PRO A 238 -17.26 3.39 3.85
CA PRO A 238 -18.05 3.39 2.64
C PRO A 238 -18.61 1.98 2.38
N THR A 239 -19.66 1.91 1.56
CA THR A 239 -20.20 0.63 1.10
C THR A 239 -19.19 -0.09 0.22
N LYS A 240 -19.07 -1.40 0.42
CA LYS A 240 -18.21 -2.26 -0.41
C LYS A 240 -18.71 -2.24 -1.87
N ILE A 241 -17.80 -2.03 -2.81
CA ILE A 241 -18.05 -2.16 -4.24
C ILE A 241 -18.27 -3.65 -4.54
N THR A 242 -19.40 -3.97 -5.14
CA THR A 242 -19.76 -5.34 -5.55
C THR A 242 -19.90 -5.49 -7.06
N ASN A 243 -19.72 -4.41 -7.82
CA ASN A 243 -19.95 -4.40 -9.26
C ASN A 243 -18.75 -4.97 -10.02
N ILE A 244 -19.02 -5.95 -10.87
CA ILE A 244 -18.11 -6.44 -11.93
C ILE A 244 -17.75 -5.25 -12.85
N CYS A 245 -16.52 -5.23 -13.37
CA CYS A 245 -16.10 -4.22 -14.35
C CYS A 245 -16.99 -4.28 -15.60
N GLN A 246 -18.03 -3.44 -15.68
CA GLN A 246 -19.01 -3.49 -16.79
C GLN A 246 -18.39 -3.31 -18.17
N LYS A 247 -17.26 -2.61 -18.28
CA LYS A 247 -16.57 -2.37 -19.55
C LYS A 247 -15.69 -3.54 -20.00
N CYS A 248 -15.20 -4.37 -19.07
CA CYS A 248 -14.19 -5.39 -19.36
C CYS A 248 -14.62 -6.83 -19.00
N GLY A 249 -15.75 -6.99 -18.30
CA GLY A 249 -16.31 -8.30 -17.94
C GLY A 249 -15.45 -9.13 -16.98
N SER A 250 -14.45 -8.49 -16.35
CA SER A 250 -13.57 -9.15 -15.38
C SER A 250 -14.13 -9.02 -13.98
N ASP A 251 -14.02 -10.11 -13.24
CA ASP A 251 -14.43 -10.24 -11.84
C ASP A 251 -13.40 -9.58 -10.89
N GLN A 252 -12.27 -9.11 -11.43
CA GLN A 252 -11.18 -8.45 -10.71
C GLN A 252 -10.80 -7.11 -11.35
N VAL A 253 -10.51 -6.11 -10.51
CA VAL A 253 -9.92 -4.84 -10.97
C VAL A 253 -8.42 -5.02 -11.04
N VAL A 254 -7.82 -4.81 -12.22
CA VAL A 254 -6.37 -4.95 -12.39
C VAL A 254 -5.65 -3.64 -12.14
N PHE A 255 -4.70 -3.73 -11.22
CA PHE A 255 -3.70 -2.71 -10.96
C PHE A 255 -2.56 -2.83 -11.94
N THR A 256 -2.24 -1.71 -12.58
CA THR A 256 -0.97 -1.55 -13.30
C THR A 256 -0.28 -0.27 -12.85
N SER A 257 1.04 -0.34 -12.69
CA SER A 257 1.90 0.84 -12.58
C SER A 257 1.93 1.68 -13.85
N ASP A 258 1.47 1.11 -14.96
CA ASP A 258 1.56 1.66 -16.31
C ASP A 258 0.15 1.78 -16.92
N PRO A 259 -0.71 2.69 -16.43
CA PRO A 259 -2.10 2.84 -16.90
C PRO A 259 -2.21 3.28 -18.36
N HIS A 260 -1.11 3.75 -18.95
CA HIS A 260 -1.03 4.11 -20.36
C HIS A 260 -0.71 2.92 -21.27
N GLN A 261 -0.32 1.79 -20.70
CA GLN A 261 -0.03 0.59 -21.46
C GLN A 261 -1.33 -0.06 -21.93
N THR A 262 -1.35 -0.54 -23.16
CA THR A 262 -2.49 -1.33 -23.66
C THR A 262 -2.33 -2.77 -23.18
N TYR A 263 -3.41 -3.35 -22.64
CA TYR A 263 -3.44 -4.74 -22.19
C TYR A 263 -4.46 -5.55 -23.00
N ILE A 264 -4.17 -6.83 -23.17
CA ILE A 264 -5.15 -7.82 -23.62
C ILE A 264 -5.63 -8.63 -22.44
N PHE A 265 -6.94 -8.81 -22.35
CA PHE A 265 -7.56 -9.64 -21.33
C PHE A 265 -7.73 -11.07 -21.84
N VAL A 266 -7.14 -12.02 -21.12
CA VAL A 266 -7.26 -13.45 -21.37
C VAL A 266 -7.93 -14.10 -20.16
N LYS A 267 -9.02 -14.84 -20.42
CA LYS A 267 -9.75 -15.62 -19.41
C LYS A 267 -9.77 -17.08 -19.84
N ILE A 268 -9.38 -17.99 -18.97
CA ILE A 268 -9.58 -19.44 -19.14
C ILE A 268 -10.57 -19.86 -18.07
N GLN A 269 -11.65 -20.53 -18.46
CA GLN A 269 -12.70 -20.93 -17.53
C GLN A 269 -13.25 -22.29 -17.91
N THR A 270 -13.74 -23.05 -16.92
CA THR A 270 -14.56 -24.24 -17.16
C THR A 270 -16.04 -23.93 -16.92
N SER A 271 -16.91 -24.56 -17.70
CA SER A 271 -18.35 -24.60 -17.44
C SER A 271 -18.73 -25.71 -16.44
N GLU A 272 -19.97 -25.69 -15.97
CA GLU A 272 -20.58 -26.76 -15.16
C GLU A 272 -20.54 -28.13 -15.86
N SER A 273 -20.52 -28.15 -17.20
CA SER A 273 -20.37 -29.34 -18.05
C SER A 273 -18.91 -29.78 -18.27
N GLN A 274 -17.96 -29.22 -17.49
CA GLN A 274 -16.51 -29.44 -17.63
C GLN A 274 -15.95 -29.10 -19.02
N GLU A 275 -16.57 -28.13 -19.70
CA GLU A 275 -16.06 -27.62 -20.97
C GLU A 275 -15.18 -26.39 -20.70
N TYR A 276 -13.91 -26.50 -21.08
CA TYR A 276 -12.99 -25.38 -21.00
C TYR A 276 -13.24 -24.39 -22.14
N SER A 277 -13.04 -23.11 -21.87
CA SER A 277 -13.03 -22.07 -22.90
C SER A 277 -11.93 -21.06 -22.63
N ILE A 278 -11.28 -20.61 -23.71
CA ILE A 278 -10.38 -19.45 -23.70
C ILE A 278 -11.20 -18.26 -24.18
N SER A 279 -11.16 -17.14 -23.48
CA SER A 279 -11.70 -15.87 -23.95
C SER A 279 -10.58 -14.86 -24.12
N VAL A 280 -10.55 -14.17 -25.25
CA VAL A 280 -9.60 -13.09 -25.54
C VAL A 280 -10.41 -11.82 -25.80
N ASN A 281 -10.28 -10.81 -24.93
CA ASN A 281 -11.10 -9.58 -24.94
C ASN A 281 -12.61 -9.86 -25.10
N GLY A 282 -13.10 -10.90 -24.41
CA GLY A 282 -14.51 -11.30 -24.44
C GLY A 282 -14.92 -12.23 -25.59
N VAL A 283 -14.08 -12.40 -26.62
CA VAL A 283 -14.34 -13.38 -27.69
C VAL A 283 -13.98 -14.78 -27.20
N LYS A 284 -14.96 -15.70 -27.21
CA LYS A 284 -14.85 -17.06 -26.66
C LYS A 284 -14.42 -18.08 -27.71
N PHE A 285 -13.49 -18.95 -27.32
CA PHE A 285 -12.94 -20.09 -28.06
C PHE A 285 -13.17 -21.36 -27.22
N PRO A 286 -14.22 -22.15 -27.51
CA PRO A 286 -14.59 -23.30 -26.71
C PRO A 286 -13.73 -24.54 -27.03
N LEU A 287 -13.33 -25.27 -26.00
CA LEU A 287 -12.70 -26.60 -26.10
C LEU A 287 -13.73 -27.69 -25.79
N LYS A 288 -14.46 -28.09 -26.83
CA LYS A 288 -15.57 -29.07 -26.73
C LYS A 288 -15.14 -30.52 -26.75
N GLU A 289 -13.98 -30.81 -27.32
CA GLU A 289 -13.47 -32.17 -27.49
C GLU A 289 -12.27 -32.42 -26.59
N VAL A 290 -11.98 -33.70 -26.32
CA VAL A 290 -10.78 -34.12 -25.58
C VAL A 290 -9.54 -33.81 -26.42
N GLY A 291 -8.58 -33.10 -25.84
CA GLY A 291 -7.42 -32.61 -26.56
C GLY A 291 -6.93 -31.26 -26.04
N LEU A 292 -6.20 -30.54 -26.87
CA LEU A 292 -5.54 -29.28 -26.50
C LEU A 292 -5.84 -28.17 -27.52
N LEU A 293 -6.30 -27.03 -27.02
CA LEU A 293 -6.55 -25.83 -27.81
C LEU A 293 -5.42 -24.82 -27.63
N ALA A 294 -4.86 -24.37 -28.75
CA ALA A 294 -3.85 -23.32 -28.81
C ALA A 294 -4.41 -22.07 -29.49
N ILE A 295 -4.33 -20.94 -28.79
CA ILE A 295 -4.67 -19.61 -29.30
C ILE A 295 -3.40 -18.79 -29.40
N VAL A 296 -3.12 -18.28 -30.61
CA VAL A 296 -1.98 -17.42 -30.91
C VAL A 296 -2.48 -16.01 -31.16
N ILE A 297 -1.87 -15.04 -30.49
CA ILE A 297 -2.26 -13.63 -30.52
C ILE A 297 -1.04 -12.81 -30.93
N ASP A 298 -1.22 -11.91 -31.89
CA ASP A 298 -0.19 -10.93 -32.24
C ASP A 298 0.06 -9.97 -31.07
N ALA A 299 1.29 -9.91 -30.56
CA ALA A 299 1.59 -9.13 -29.36
C ALA A 299 1.63 -7.61 -29.61
N CYS A 300 1.63 -7.16 -30.86
CA CYS A 300 1.65 -5.75 -31.25
C CYS A 300 0.25 -5.23 -31.56
N VAL A 301 -0.63 -6.06 -32.11
CA VAL A 301 -1.99 -5.65 -32.48
C VAL A 301 -3.03 -6.15 -31.47
N GLY A 302 -2.75 -7.21 -30.73
CA GLY A 302 -3.70 -7.83 -29.80
C GLY A 302 -4.79 -8.64 -30.50
N LYS A 303 -4.59 -8.99 -31.77
CA LYS A 303 -5.55 -9.79 -32.56
C LYS A 303 -5.17 -11.27 -32.49
N VAL A 304 -6.18 -12.13 -32.31
CA VAL A 304 -6.01 -13.58 -32.48
C VAL A 304 -5.67 -13.86 -33.95
N THR A 305 -4.50 -14.43 -34.20
CA THR A 305 -4.00 -14.74 -35.54
C THR A 305 -4.21 -16.20 -35.91
N LYS A 306 -4.28 -17.09 -34.91
CA LYS A 306 -4.46 -18.52 -35.14
C LYS A 306 -5.15 -19.18 -33.95
N GLU A 307 -6.09 -20.05 -34.29
CA GLU A 307 -6.69 -21.02 -33.40
C GLU A 307 -6.29 -22.41 -33.93
N THR A 308 -5.84 -23.31 -33.06
CA THR A 308 -5.44 -24.66 -33.47
C THR A 308 -5.82 -25.65 -32.39
N PHE A 309 -6.67 -26.60 -32.75
CA PHE A 309 -7.05 -27.71 -31.88
C PHE A 309 -6.23 -28.95 -32.23
N PHE A 310 -5.72 -29.62 -31.19
CA PHE A 310 -5.01 -30.89 -31.26
C PHE A 310 -5.83 -31.95 -30.53
N PRO A 311 -6.54 -32.83 -31.26
CA PRO A 311 -7.23 -33.94 -30.63
C PRO A 311 -6.20 -34.93 -30.05
N GLU A 312 -6.63 -35.77 -29.10
CA GLU A 312 -5.77 -36.67 -28.35
C GLU A 312 -4.88 -37.54 -29.26
N GLU A 313 -5.43 -38.08 -30.35
CA GLU A 313 -4.70 -38.93 -31.29
C GLU A 313 -3.60 -38.19 -32.08
N LYS A 314 -3.69 -36.85 -32.15
CA LYS A 314 -2.69 -35.98 -32.81
C LYS A 314 -1.87 -35.17 -31.82
N ILE A 315 -1.95 -35.46 -30.52
CA ILE A 315 -1.29 -34.64 -29.50
C ILE A 315 0.22 -34.56 -29.67
N LYS A 316 0.86 -35.58 -30.25
CA LYS A 316 2.31 -35.58 -30.53
C LYS A 316 2.74 -34.48 -31.51
N LEU A 317 1.83 -33.95 -32.33
CA LEU A 317 2.13 -32.88 -33.29
C LEU A 317 2.35 -31.51 -32.61
N ILE A 318 1.86 -31.34 -31.37
CA ILE A 318 1.94 -30.05 -30.69
C ILE A 318 3.38 -29.63 -30.39
N GLU A 319 4.29 -30.58 -30.15
CA GLU A 319 5.69 -30.27 -29.88
C GLU A 319 6.33 -29.55 -31.08
N ASN A 320 6.11 -30.07 -32.29
CA ASN A 320 6.60 -29.44 -33.51
C ASN A 320 5.89 -28.10 -33.77
N TYR A 321 4.58 -28.04 -33.53
CA TYR A 321 3.81 -26.79 -33.65
C TYR A 321 4.37 -25.68 -32.75
N ILE A 322 4.65 -25.96 -31.48
CA ILE A 322 5.25 -24.99 -30.56
C ILE A 322 6.63 -24.54 -31.04
N LYS A 323 7.45 -25.48 -31.54
CA LYS A 323 8.82 -25.19 -31.98
C LYS A 323 8.85 -24.33 -33.24
N THR A 324 7.98 -24.60 -34.22
CA THR A 324 8.09 -24.05 -35.59
C THR A 324 6.84 -23.35 -36.11
N GLY A 325 5.65 -23.73 -35.65
CA GLY A 325 4.36 -23.29 -36.18
C GLY A 325 3.83 -21.96 -35.61
N ILE A 326 4.50 -21.40 -34.60
CA ILE A 326 4.12 -20.14 -33.94
C ILE A 326 5.05 -19.00 -34.39
N PRO A 327 4.52 -17.93 -35.01
CA PRO A 327 5.31 -16.78 -35.43
C PRO A 327 6.01 -16.08 -34.26
N GLN A 328 7.15 -15.44 -34.55
CA GLN A 328 7.79 -14.54 -33.59
C GLN A 328 6.86 -13.38 -33.20
N ARG A 329 7.01 -12.87 -31.98
CA ARG A 329 6.22 -11.77 -31.40
C ARG A 329 4.76 -12.14 -31.15
N SER A 330 4.53 -13.38 -30.71
CA SER A 330 3.19 -13.90 -30.46
C SER A 330 3.00 -14.28 -28.99
N LEU A 331 1.87 -13.86 -28.41
CA LEU A 331 1.37 -14.45 -27.17
C LEU A 331 0.70 -15.79 -27.49
N VAL A 332 0.85 -16.75 -26.60
CA VAL A 332 0.31 -18.11 -26.77
C VAL A 332 -0.47 -18.50 -25.54
N VAL A 333 -1.73 -18.89 -25.72
CA VAL A 333 -2.59 -19.45 -24.68
C VAL A 333 -2.86 -20.90 -25.04
N LEU A 334 -2.53 -21.84 -24.16
CA LEU A 334 -2.85 -23.26 -24.31
C LEU A 334 -3.79 -23.70 -23.20
N THR A 335 -4.78 -24.52 -23.53
CA THR A 335 -5.60 -25.22 -22.54
C THR A 335 -5.86 -26.65 -22.97
N SER A 336 -5.82 -27.60 -22.04
CA SER A 336 -6.20 -29.00 -22.30
C SER A 336 -7.55 -29.34 -21.71
N ARG A 337 -8.19 -30.37 -22.28
CA ARG A 337 -9.39 -31.04 -21.76
C ARG A 337 -9.20 -32.54 -21.85
N GLY A 338 -9.64 -33.24 -20.80
CA GLY A 338 -9.43 -34.68 -20.63
C GLY A 338 -8.02 -35.03 -20.15
N ASN A 339 -7.82 -36.30 -19.79
CA ASN A 339 -6.55 -36.80 -19.26
C ASN A 339 -5.57 -37.10 -20.40
N ILE A 340 -4.79 -36.10 -20.80
CA ILE A 340 -3.80 -36.24 -21.86
C ILE A 340 -2.57 -36.98 -21.34
N THR A 341 -2.56 -38.30 -21.51
CA THR A 341 -1.39 -39.12 -21.21
C THR A 341 -0.29 -38.89 -22.26
N ASN A 342 0.98 -38.83 -21.84
CA ASN A 342 2.16 -38.66 -22.70
C ASN A 342 2.39 -37.29 -23.36
N LEU A 343 1.93 -36.19 -22.75
CA LEU A 343 2.25 -34.84 -23.23
C LEU A 343 3.73 -34.47 -22.98
N ASN A 344 4.58 -34.66 -24.00
CA ASN A 344 6.02 -34.36 -23.95
C ASN A 344 6.37 -33.01 -24.61
N ILE A 345 5.90 -31.91 -24.04
CA ILE A 345 6.19 -30.55 -24.57
C ILE A 345 7.06 -29.70 -23.67
N SER A 346 7.54 -30.22 -22.53
CA SER A 346 8.30 -29.45 -21.55
C SER A 346 9.48 -28.69 -22.17
N GLN A 347 10.23 -29.35 -23.07
CA GLN A 347 11.34 -28.72 -23.76
C GLN A 347 10.88 -27.69 -24.81
N ALA A 348 9.78 -27.96 -25.51
CA ALA A 348 9.22 -27.03 -26.50
C ALA A 348 8.70 -25.74 -25.85
N LEU A 349 8.12 -25.82 -24.65
CA LEU A 349 7.62 -24.66 -23.90
C LEU A 349 8.71 -23.63 -23.54
N MET A 350 9.99 -24.03 -23.49
CA MET A 350 11.10 -23.09 -23.30
C MET A 350 11.21 -22.09 -24.45
N THR A 351 10.78 -22.47 -25.65
CA THR A 351 10.70 -21.56 -26.79
C THR A 351 9.58 -20.53 -26.67
N LEU A 352 8.68 -20.71 -25.69
CA LEU A 352 7.59 -19.81 -25.34
C LEU A 352 7.85 -19.06 -24.02
N GLY A 353 9.11 -18.98 -23.60
CA GLY A 353 9.56 -18.11 -22.51
C GLY A 353 9.70 -18.78 -21.14
N THR A 354 9.43 -20.10 -21.00
CA THR A 354 9.69 -20.75 -19.72
C THR A 354 11.20 -20.78 -19.42
N ALA A 355 11.56 -20.54 -18.15
CA ALA A 355 12.96 -20.50 -17.74
C ALA A 355 13.63 -21.89 -17.75
N LYS A 356 12.86 -22.93 -17.41
CA LYS A 356 13.29 -24.34 -17.40
C LYS A 356 12.16 -25.23 -17.91
N PRO A 357 12.44 -26.48 -18.31
CA PRO A 357 11.40 -27.43 -18.71
C PRO A 357 10.43 -27.64 -17.54
N PRO A 358 9.14 -27.30 -17.69
CA PRO A 358 8.17 -27.55 -16.62
C PRO A 358 7.92 -29.04 -16.48
N ASN A 359 7.75 -29.52 -15.25
CA ASN A 359 7.32 -30.88 -15.00
C ASN A 359 5.85 -31.01 -15.43
N LEU A 360 5.52 -31.86 -16.40
CA LEU A 360 4.14 -32.12 -16.85
C LEU A 360 3.58 -33.47 -16.35
N HIS A 361 4.35 -34.22 -15.56
CA HIS A 361 3.88 -35.47 -14.97
C HIS A 361 2.71 -35.20 -14.01
N ASN A 362 1.71 -36.10 -14.06
CA ASN A 362 0.49 -36.10 -13.25
C ASN A 362 -0.35 -34.80 -13.33
N ALA A 363 -0.26 -34.05 -14.44
CA ALA A 363 -1.13 -32.90 -14.66
C ALA A 363 -2.41 -33.38 -15.38
N GLU A 364 -3.53 -33.45 -14.65
CA GLU A 364 -4.84 -33.81 -15.22
C GLU A 364 -5.28 -32.79 -16.27
N HIS A 365 -5.06 -31.50 -15.98
CA HIS A 365 -5.32 -30.39 -16.89
C HIS A 365 -4.16 -29.40 -16.89
N ILE A 366 -3.82 -28.88 -18.06
CA ILE A 366 -2.80 -27.85 -18.22
C ILE A 366 -3.39 -26.59 -18.82
N HIS A 367 -3.01 -25.45 -18.25
CA HIS A 367 -3.26 -24.13 -18.83
C HIS A 367 -1.93 -23.40 -18.91
N PHE A 368 -1.60 -22.84 -20.06
CA PHE A 368 -0.31 -22.19 -20.27
C PHE A 368 -0.48 -20.83 -20.94
N LEU A 369 0.23 -19.85 -20.40
CA LEU A 369 0.40 -18.52 -21.00
C LEU A 369 1.89 -18.34 -21.30
N GLY A 370 2.21 -18.15 -22.57
CA GLY A 370 3.58 -18.02 -23.04
C GLY A 370 3.76 -16.92 -24.08
N PHE A 371 5.02 -16.66 -24.41
CA PHE A 371 5.41 -15.68 -25.43
C PHE A 371 6.49 -16.26 -26.34
N ARG A 372 6.24 -16.24 -27.64
CA ARG A 372 7.23 -16.57 -28.66
C ARG A 372 8.00 -15.31 -29.05
N GLY A 373 9.23 -15.20 -28.59
CA GLY A 373 10.10 -14.05 -28.88
C GLY A 373 11.47 -14.18 -28.22
N ASN A 374 12.30 -13.15 -28.41
CA ASN A 374 13.63 -13.07 -27.78
C ASN A 374 13.56 -12.63 -26.31
N PHE A 375 12.50 -11.93 -25.93
CA PHE A 375 12.24 -11.52 -24.57
C PHE A 375 11.52 -12.63 -23.79
N LYS A 376 11.78 -12.73 -22.49
CA LYS A 376 11.10 -13.70 -21.59
C LYS A 376 10.28 -12.94 -20.55
N PRO A 377 8.98 -12.73 -20.79
CA PRO A 377 8.14 -11.97 -19.87
C PRO A 377 7.96 -12.69 -18.53
N SER A 378 7.88 -11.93 -17.43
CA SER A 378 7.65 -12.45 -16.09
C SER A 378 6.25 -13.05 -15.89
N TRP A 379 5.29 -12.72 -16.76
CA TRP A 379 3.92 -13.24 -16.70
C TRP A 379 3.77 -14.64 -17.32
N VAL A 380 4.79 -15.18 -18.01
CA VAL A 380 4.77 -16.53 -18.57
C VAL A 380 4.56 -17.54 -17.45
N LYS A 381 3.49 -18.34 -17.54
CA LYS A 381 3.09 -19.21 -16.45
C LYS A 381 2.37 -20.46 -16.96
N LEU A 382 2.67 -21.59 -16.31
CA LEU A 382 1.96 -22.85 -16.44
C LEU A 382 1.12 -23.07 -15.18
N PHE A 383 -0.12 -23.50 -15.37
CA PHE A 383 -1.05 -23.90 -14.33
C PHE A 383 -1.36 -25.39 -14.51
N LYS A 384 -1.30 -26.15 -13.42
CA LYS A 384 -1.73 -27.55 -13.36
C LYS A 384 -3.06 -27.57 -12.64
N GLY A 385 -4.15 -27.67 -13.38
CA GLY A 385 -5.50 -27.38 -12.87
C GLY A 385 -5.77 -25.88 -12.69
N LEU A 386 -7.00 -25.57 -12.30
CA LEU A 386 -7.42 -24.21 -11.95
C LEU A 386 -7.02 -23.90 -10.49
N PRO A 387 -6.65 -22.65 -10.14
CA PRO A 387 -6.20 -22.33 -8.80
C PRO A 387 -7.31 -22.54 -7.75
N ALA A 388 -7.05 -23.35 -6.72
CA ALA A 388 -7.96 -23.54 -5.57
C ALA A 388 -8.05 -22.32 -4.63
N GLU A 389 -7.34 -21.21 -4.91
CA GLU A 389 -7.17 -20.08 -3.98
C GLU A 389 -8.27 -19.01 -4.05
N GLN A 390 -9.22 -19.17 -4.97
CA GLN A 390 -10.47 -18.42 -5.09
C GLN A 390 -11.54 -19.44 -5.48
N ASP A 391 -12.77 -19.33 -4.97
CA ASP A 391 -13.95 -20.15 -5.35
C ASP A 391 -14.35 -19.95 -6.84
N SER A 392 -13.39 -19.88 -7.76
CA SER A 392 -13.59 -19.58 -9.16
C SER A 392 -12.76 -20.53 -10.01
N ASP A 393 -13.47 -21.32 -10.79
CA ASP A 393 -13.03 -22.22 -11.85
C ASP A 393 -12.42 -21.47 -13.06
N VAL A 394 -11.60 -20.45 -12.79
CA VAL A 394 -11.22 -19.39 -13.73
C VAL A 394 -9.78 -18.93 -13.53
N ILE A 395 -9.05 -18.72 -14.64
CA ILE A 395 -7.78 -17.98 -14.70
C ILE A 395 -8.02 -16.69 -15.47
N GLU A 396 -7.79 -15.54 -14.83
CA GLU A 396 -7.84 -14.21 -15.46
C GLU A 396 -6.44 -13.60 -15.54
N LYS A 397 -6.05 -13.09 -16.72
CA LYS A 397 -4.78 -12.37 -16.93
C LYS A 397 -4.92 -11.19 -17.87
N TYR A 398 -4.30 -10.09 -17.48
CA TYR A 398 -4.09 -8.93 -18.33
C TYR A 398 -2.63 -8.92 -18.76
N ILE A 399 -2.40 -9.05 -20.06
CA ILE A 399 -1.06 -9.19 -20.65
C ILE A 399 -0.76 -7.89 -21.40
N PRO A 400 0.36 -7.20 -21.13
CA PRO A 400 0.69 -5.97 -21.86
C PRO A 400 0.90 -6.29 -23.35
N LEU A 401 0.46 -5.39 -24.23
CA LEU A 401 0.68 -5.44 -25.68
C LEU A 401 1.67 -4.35 -26.10
N GLN A 402 2.14 -4.36 -27.35
CA GLN A 402 2.88 -3.24 -27.96
C GLN A 402 4.19 -2.84 -27.25
N LEU A 403 4.79 -3.74 -26.49
CA LEU A 403 6.07 -3.49 -25.84
C LEU A 403 7.22 -3.49 -26.86
N GLU A 404 8.20 -2.61 -26.64
CA GLU A 404 9.43 -2.58 -27.47
C GLU A 404 10.20 -3.88 -27.35
N GLU A 405 10.21 -4.46 -26.15
CA GLU A 405 10.79 -5.76 -25.83
C GLU A 405 10.14 -6.91 -26.62
N TYR A 406 8.90 -6.71 -27.10
CA TYR A 406 8.23 -7.68 -27.97
C TYR A 406 8.63 -7.51 -29.44
N GLY A 407 9.48 -6.54 -29.78
CA GLY A 407 9.85 -6.23 -31.16
C GLY A 407 8.71 -5.56 -31.94
N CYS A 408 7.82 -4.85 -31.23
CA CYS A 408 6.78 -4.04 -31.83
C CYS A 408 7.34 -2.68 -32.26
N ALA A 409 6.89 -2.18 -33.41
CA ALA A 409 7.17 -0.80 -33.81
C ALA A 409 6.50 0.15 -32.82
N ARG A 410 7.13 1.30 -32.53
CA ARG A 410 6.53 2.34 -31.67
C ARG A 410 5.26 2.88 -32.32
N VAL A 411 4.09 2.43 -31.87
CA VAL A 411 2.80 2.92 -32.39
C VAL A 411 2.29 4.13 -31.59
N ASN A 412 2.76 4.40 -30.37
CA ASN A 412 2.37 5.64 -29.70
C ASN A 412 3.33 6.05 -28.59
N THR A 413 4.01 7.19 -28.78
CA THR A 413 4.46 8.01 -27.66
C THR A 413 3.21 8.63 -27.03
N SER A 414 2.50 7.87 -26.19
CA SER A 414 1.58 8.49 -25.23
C SER A 414 2.34 9.65 -24.57
N LYS A 415 1.83 10.88 -24.68
CA LYS A 415 2.45 12.06 -24.06
C LYS A 415 2.44 11.85 -22.55
N ARG A 416 3.51 11.26 -22.05
CA ARG A 416 3.75 11.03 -20.63
C ARG A 416 4.06 12.37 -19.98
N LYS A 417 2.99 13.02 -19.52
CA LYS A 417 3.07 14.32 -18.83
C LYS A 417 4.00 14.25 -17.62
N ASP A 418 4.09 13.10 -16.95
CA ASP A 418 5.03 12.84 -15.88
C ASP A 418 6.50 12.83 -16.34
N LEU A 419 6.81 12.22 -17.50
CA LEU A 419 8.15 12.30 -18.10
C LEU A 419 8.47 13.71 -18.62
N GLU A 420 7.48 14.42 -19.15
CA GLU A 420 7.65 15.82 -19.54
C GLU A 420 7.94 16.71 -18.33
N LEU A 421 7.19 16.54 -17.24
CA LEU A 421 7.43 17.23 -15.97
C LEU A 421 8.78 16.85 -15.36
N LEU A 422 9.18 15.57 -15.41
CA LEU A 422 10.51 15.13 -14.97
C LEU A 422 11.62 15.77 -15.81
N LYS A 423 11.46 15.77 -17.15
CA LYS A 423 12.41 16.44 -18.06
C LYS A 423 12.47 17.94 -17.82
N GLN A 424 11.35 18.58 -17.50
CA GLN A 424 11.33 19.99 -17.12
C GLN A 424 12.06 20.22 -15.79
N ALA A 425 11.79 19.40 -14.77
CA ALA A 425 12.45 19.49 -13.46
C ALA A 425 13.97 19.26 -13.56
N LEU A 426 14.41 18.31 -14.40
CA LEU A 426 15.83 18.03 -14.66
C LEU A 426 16.52 19.11 -15.52
N ARG A 427 15.76 20.02 -16.16
CA ARG A 427 16.27 21.14 -16.95
C ARG A 427 16.28 22.47 -16.19
N MET A 428 15.78 22.50 -14.96
CA MET A 428 15.91 23.70 -14.12
C MET A 428 17.31 23.69 -13.48
N PRO A 429 18.11 24.75 -13.68
CA PRO A 429 19.49 24.83 -13.22
C PRO A 429 19.64 24.86 -11.69
#